data_AF-A0A415BIC7-F1
#
_entry.id   AF-A0A415BIC7-F1
#
_cell.length_a   1.000
_cell.length_b   1.000
_cell.length_c   1.000
_cell.angle_alpha   90.00
_cell.angle_beta   90.00
_cell.angle_gamma   90.00
#
_symmetry.space_group_name_H-M   'P 1'
#
loop_
_entity.id
_entity.type
_entity.pdbx_description
1 polymer ?
#
loop_
_entity_poly.entity_id
_entity_poly.type
_entity_poly.pdbx_seq_one_letter_code
_entity_poly.pdbx_strand_id
1 'polypeptide(L)'
;MSGPKAEVLQSNKVVEPRLEAWRNNLLGLMKKQGLTQNDLKDLINDRFYGESEKPRFTQKNVSTWVNAGLPDRKGHVRPFPKFEIMLQIAAVLEVDLGYLIGDIECKTYKAQDAHEYTGIEESALEEVRKITHFERRYHLGESRGSNSAMISEILKSPILPELLDEMACLIRLNDKRDDITEAVVAEYGEELVNRAFRFRDDFVAPGPDAPEEELHEVEAINEAVFESAGVSPVERPRFMEAVKAINKAIDDCYDEENRLVRDESASRYMVQKRFGEIVELIAPSRFTK
;
A
#
# COMPACT_ATOMS: atom_id res chain seq x y z
N MET A 1 34.57 11.01 -36.23
CA MET A 1 34.80 11.69 -34.94
C MET A 1 34.43 10.73 -33.84
N SER A 2 35.36 10.36 -32.95
CA SER A 2 35.04 9.48 -31.81
C SER A 2 34.25 10.32 -30.80
N GLY A 3 33.06 9.85 -30.42
CA GLY A 3 32.18 10.55 -29.47
C GLY A 3 32.83 10.70 -28.09
N PRO A 4 32.29 11.58 -27.23
CA PRO A 4 32.79 11.77 -25.88
C PRO A 4 32.82 10.44 -25.10
N LYS A 5 33.85 10.28 -24.25
CA LYS A 5 34.03 9.07 -23.42
C LYS A 5 32.79 8.85 -22.54
N ALA A 6 32.37 7.59 -22.41
CA ALA A 6 31.20 7.20 -21.62
C ALA A 6 31.23 7.77 -20.18
N GLU A 7 32.40 7.85 -19.58
CA GLU A 7 32.66 8.43 -18.25
C GLU A 7 32.25 9.92 -18.15
N VAL A 8 32.45 10.70 -19.22
CA VAL A 8 32.12 12.13 -19.28
C VAL A 8 30.63 12.35 -19.52
N LEU A 9 29.99 11.47 -20.30
CA LEU A 9 28.55 11.55 -20.56
C LEU A 9 27.72 11.11 -19.35
N GLN A 10 28.23 10.19 -18.53
CA GLN A 10 27.49 9.59 -17.42
C GLN A 10 27.65 10.32 -16.09
N SER A 11 28.68 11.16 -15.98
CA SER A 11 28.82 12.14 -14.90
C SER A 11 28.00 13.42 -15.15
N ASN A 12 27.21 13.45 -16.23
CA ASN A 12 26.28 14.53 -16.48
C ASN A 12 25.07 14.40 -15.54
N LYS A 13 24.71 15.49 -14.85
CA LYS A 13 23.56 15.57 -13.95
C LYS A 13 22.22 15.16 -14.57
N VAL A 14 22.11 15.22 -15.90
CA VAL A 14 20.90 14.79 -16.64
C VAL A 14 20.88 13.27 -16.86
N VAL A 15 22.05 12.62 -16.91
CA VAL A 15 22.20 11.20 -17.25
C VAL A 15 22.29 10.32 -16.00
N GLU A 16 22.87 10.85 -14.92
CA GLU A 16 23.02 10.13 -13.65
C GLU A 16 21.67 9.63 -13.05
N PRO A 17 20.61 10.45 -12.96
CA PRO A 17 19.30 9.98 -12.47
C PRO A 17 18.71 8.88 -13.35
N ARG A 18 18.90 8.95 -14.68
CA ARG A 18 18.41 7.94 -15.63
C ARG A 18 19.15 6.61 -15.47
N LEU A 19 20.45 6.65 -15.16
CA LEU A 19 21.22 5.44 -14.86
C LEU A 19 20.76 4.80 -13.57
N GLU A 20 20.47 5.60 -12.55
CA GLU A 20 19.91 5.11 -11.29
C GLU A 20 18.54 4.49 -11.49
N ALA A 21 17.62 5.19 -12.16
CA ALA A 21 16.31 4.67 -12.52
C ALA A 21 16.42 3.37 -13.32
N TRP A 22 17.31 3.32 -14.33
CA TRP A 22 17.61 2.11 -15.10
C TRP A 22 17.99 0.93 -14.22
N ARG A 23 18.94 1.10 -13.29
CA ARG A 23 19.35 0.02 -12.40
C ARG A 23 18.21 -0.43 -11.51
N ASN A 24 17.55 0.53 -10.86
CA ASN A 24 16.52 0.26 -9.87
C ASN A 24 15.29 -0.41 -10.51
N ASN A 25 14.83 0.10 -11.65
CA ASN A 25 13.64 -0.40 -12.34
C ASN A 25 13.91 -1.74 -13.01
N LEU A 26 15.08 -1.93 -13.64
CA LEU A 26 15.45 -3.22 -14.22
C LEU A 26 15.57 -4.30 -13.13
N LEU A 27 16.28 -4.02 -12.03
CA LEU A 27 16.40 -4.95 -10.90
C LEU A 27 15.04 -5.23 -10.25
N GLY A 28 14.22 -4.19 -10.08
CA GLY A 28 12.87 -4.31 -9.52
C GLY A 28 11.98 -5.23 -10.36
N LEU A 29 11.99 -5.05 -11.69
CA LEU A 29 11.25 -5.92 -12.62
C LEU A 29 11.76 -7.36 -12.59
N MET A 30 13.08 -7.57 -12.63
CA MET A 30 13.67 -8.90 -12.52
C MET A 30 13.25 -9.59 -11.22
N LYS A 31 13.32 -8.89 -10.07
CA LYS A 31 12.90 -9.43 -8.78
C LYS A 31 11.40 -9.75 -8.76
N LYS A 32 10.55 -8.85 -9.27
CA LYS A 32 9.09 -9.04 -9.32
C LYS A 32 8.68 -10.23 -10.18
N GLN A 33 9.41 -10.49 -11.27
CA GLN A 33 9.16 -11.62 -12.16
C GLN A 33 9.94 -12.90 -11.77
N GLY A 34 10.74 -12.87 -10.69
CA GLY A 34 11.55 -14.01 -10.27
C GLY A 34 12.70 -14.35 -11.22
N LEU A 35 13.17 -13.40 -12.03
CA LEU A 35 14.18 -13.60 -13.06
C LEU A 35 15.60 -13.42 -12.52
N THR A 36 16.47 -14.35 -12.87
CA THR A 36 17.93 -14.20 -12.74
C THR A 36 18.51 -13.49 -13.98
N GLN A 37 19.81 -13.13 -13.90
CA GLN A 37 20.52 -12.58 -15.07
C GLN A 37 20.67 -13.60 -16.20
N ASN A 38 20.64 -14.90 -15.91
CA ASN A 38 20.62 -15.94 -16.94
C ASN A 38 19.25 -15.97 -17.62
N ASP A 39 18.17 -15.91 -16.85
CA ASP A 39 16.81 -15.95 -17.40
C ASP A 39 16.55 -14.74 -18.31
N LEU A 40 16.95 -13.54 -17.89
CA LEU A 40 16.83 -12.35 -18.76
C LEU A 40 17.67 -12.46 -20.04
N LYS A 41 18.87 -13.05 -19.93
CA LYS A 41 19.73 -13.32 -21.09
C LYS A 41 19.03 -14.30 -22.05
N ASP A 42 18.44 -15.38 -21.54
CA ASP A 42 17.73 -16.38 -22.33
C ASP A 42 16.48 -15.76 -22.98
N LEU A 43 15.64 -15.03 -22.23
CA LEU A 43 14.47 -14.33 -22.77
C LEU A 43 14.78 -13.41 -23.96
N ILE A 44 15.86 -12.63 -23.89
CA ILE A 44 16.25 -11.72 -24.98
C ILE A 44 16.77 -12.51 -26.18
N ASN A 45 17.63 -13.51 -25.95
CA ASN A 45 18.17 -14.33 -27.03
C ASN A 45 17.05 -15.10 -27.74
N ASP A 46 16.16 -15.74 -26.99
CA ASP A 46 15.08 -16.56 -27.53
C ASP A 46 14.09 -15.71 -28.33
N ARG A 47 13.69 -14.55 -27.81
CA ARG A 47 12.69 -13.69 -28.47
C ARG A 47 13.19 -13.05 -29.77
N PHE A 48 14.47 -12.67 -29.84
CA PHE A 48 14.99 -11.84 -30.95
C PHE A 48 16.02 -12.54 -31.84
N TYR A 49 16.63 -13.63 -31.39
CA TYR A 49 17.74 -14.29 -32.08
C TYR A 49 17.53 -15.80 -32.26
N GLY A 50 16.59 -16.42 -31.54
CA GLY A 50 16.19 -17.83 -31.68
C GLY A 50 17.32 -18.83 -31.39
N GLU A 51 17.14 -20.07 -31.86
CA GLU A 51 18.08 -21.20 -31.72
C GLU A 51 19.33 -21.08 -32.61
N SER A 52 19.99 -19.92 -32.61
CA SER A 52 21.31 -19.81 -33.22
C SER A 52 22.34 -20.63 -32.42
N GLU A 53 23.32 -21.26 -33.10
CA GLU A 53 24.36 -22.09 -32.47
C GLU A 53 25.16 -21.36 -31.37
N LYS A 54 25.12 -20.03 -31.32
CA LYS A 54 25.75 -19.21 -30.27
C LYS A 54 24.84 -18.07 -29.84
N PRO A 55 24.46 -17.99 -28.55
CA PRO A 55 23.63 -16.90 -28.04
C PRO A 55 24.31 -15.55 -28.26
N ARG A 56 23.55 -14.55 -28.72
CA ARG A 56 24.06 -13.21 -29.01
C ARG A 56 24.54 -12.51 -27.75
N PHE A 57 23.82 -12.70 -26.65
CA PHE A 57 24.13 -12.13 -25.35
C PHE A 57 24.49 -13.19 -24.33
N THR A 58 25.41 -12.83 -23.44
CA THR A 58 25.88 -13.64 -22.32
C THR A 58 25.38 -13.07 -21.00
N GLN A 59 25.43 -13.86 -19.93
CA GLN A 59 25.13 -13.37 -18.58
C GLN A 59 26.00 -12.18 -18.18
N LYS A 60 27.26 -12.13 -18.65
CA LYS A 60 28.16 -10.98 -18.43
C LYS A 60 27.64 -9.70 -19.09
N ASN A 61 26.98 -9.81 -20.24
CA ASN A 61 26.32 -8.66 -20.87
C ASN A 61 25.20 -8.14 -19.96
N VAL A 62 24.32 -9.02 -19.47
CA VAL A 62 23.24 -8.64 -18.55
C VAL A 62 23.77 -8.05 -17.25
N SER A 63 24.80 -8.66 -16.66
CA SER A 63 25.48 -8.12 -15.48
C SER A 63 26.01 -6.70 -15.71
N THR A 64 26.49 -6.40 -16.93
CA THR A 64 26.96 -5.07 -17.28
C THR A 64 25.79 -4.08 -17.32
N TRP A 65 24.67 -4.47 -17.91
CA TRP A 65 23.47 -3.64 -18.04
C TRP A 65 22.79 -3.36 -16.70
N VAL A 66 22.65 -4.38 -15.84
CA VAL A 66 22.09 -4.26 -14.50
C VAL A 66 22.90 -3.30 -13.62
N ASN A 67 24.22 -3.20 -13.86
CA ASN A 67 25.13 -2.34 -13.11
C ASN A 67 25.53 -1.07 -13.89
N ALA A 68 24.73 -0.64 -14.88
CA ALA A 68 25.03 0.56 -15.68
C ALA A 68 25.20 1.79 -14.78
N GLY A 69 26.22 2.60 -15.03
CA GLY A 69 26.58 3.77 -14.23
C GLY A 69 27.46 3.46 -13.01
N LEU A 70 27.67 2.19 -12.67
CA LEU A 70 28.58 1.79 -11.59
C LEU A 70 29.96 1.39 -12.15
N PRO A 71 31.05 1.69 -11.43
CA PRO A 71 32.40 1.32 -11.83
C PRO A 71 32.61 -0.21 -11.82
N ASP A 72 33.33 -0.73 -12.81
CA ASP A 72 33.79 -2.11 -12.83
C ASP A 72 35.02 -2.32 -11.92
N ARG A 73 35.53 -3.56 -11.86
CA ARG A 73 36.72 -3.89 -11.05
C ARG A 73 37.98 -3.11 -11.47
N LYS A 74 38.00 -2.52 -12.66
CA LYS A 74 39.10 -1.72 -13.20
C LYS A 74 38.81 -0.21 -13.09
N GLY A 75 37.70 0.18 -12.47
CA GLY A 75 37.28 1.57 -12.31
C GLY A 75 36.57 2.17 -13.52
N HIS A 76 36.31 1.39 -14.59
CA HIS A 76 35.57 1.90 -15.75
C HIS A 76 34.07 1.93 -15.46
N VAL A 77 33.43 3.06 -15.73
CA VAL A 77 31.98 3.18 -15.56
C VAL A 77 31.27 2.36 -16.64
N ARG A 78 30.40 1.44 -16.22
CA ARG A 78 29.65 0.59 -17.14
C ARG A 78 28.63 1.43 -17.91
N PRO A 79 28.61 1.37 -19.25
CA PRO A 79 27.67 2.18 -20.00
C PRO A 79 26.25 1.66 -19.97
N PHE A 80 25.31 2.52 -20.33
CA PHE A 80 24.00 2.07 -20.81
C PHE A 80 24.19 0.99 -21.88
N PRO A 81 23.26 0.02 -21.99
CA PRO A 81 23.15 -0.79 -23.18
C PRO A 81 22.96 0.13 -24.39
N LYS A 82 23.28 -0.37 -25.59
CA LYS A 82 22.93 0.35 -26.81
C LYS A 82 21.41 0.51 -26.88
N PHE A 83 20.93 1.58 -27.51
CA PHE A 83 19.51 1.90 -27.57
C PHE A 83 18.65 0.73 -28.07
N GLU A 84 19.11 0.03 -29.12
CA GLU A 84 18.41 -1.13 -29.68
C GLU A 84 18.31 -2.27 -28.66
N ILE A 85 19.32 -2.45 -27.81
CA ILE A 85 19.32 -3.45 -26.73
C ILE A 85 18.38 -3.00 -25.62
N MET A 86 18.33 -1.71 -25.29
CA MET A 86 17.40 -1.18 -24.30
C MET A 86 15.95 -1.41 -24.73
N LEU A 87 15.62 -1.22 -26.02
CA LEU A 87 14.31 -1.56 -26.58
C LEU A 87 14.00 -3.06 -26.48
N GLN A 88 14.97 -3.94 -26.73
CA GLN A 88 14.80 -5.38 -26.59
C GLN A 88 14.53 -5.80 -25.14
N ILE A 89 15.27 -5.22 -24.18
CA ILE A 89 15.05 -5.43 -22.74
C ILE A 89 13.65 -4.98 -22.34
N ALA A 90 13.24 -3.78 -22.74
CA ALA A 90 11.91 -3.24 -22.47
C ALA A 90 10.82 -4.17 -23.03
N ALA A 91 10.98 -4.64 -24.26
CA ALA A 91 10.03 -5.54 -24.90
C ALA A 91 9.87 -6.88 -24.17
N VAL A 92 10.95 -7.56 -23.77
CA VAL A 92 10.85 -8.84 -23.03
C VAL A 92 10.28 -8.69 -21.63
N LEU A 93 10.47 -7.52 -21.02
CA LEU A 93 9.89 -7.22 -19.70
C LEU A 93 8.49 -6.62 -19.78
N GLU A 94 7.96 -6.45 -21.00
CA GLU A 94 6.64 -5.90 -21.30
C GLU A 94 6.42 -4.49 -20.72
N VAL A 95 7.44 -3.65 -20.81
CA VAL A 95 7.43 -2.24 -20.40
C VAL A 95 7.88 -1.34 -21.54
N ASP A 96 7.55 -0.05 -21.47
CA ASP A 96 8.13 0.96 -22.34
C ASP A 96 9.49 1.40 -21.81
N LEU A 97 10.38 1.80 -22.73
CA LEU A 97 11.73 2.24 -22.37
C LEU A 97 11.72 3.43 -21.39
N GLY A 98 10.71 4.29 -21.48
CA GLY A 98 10.53 5.43 -20.58
C GLY A 98 10.52 4.99 -19.12
N TYR A 99 9.83 3.89 -18.79
CA TYR A 99 9.79 3.36 -17.43
C TYR A 99 11.17 2.93 -16.97
N LEU A 100 11.91 2.18 -17.81
CA LEU A 100 13.25 1.73 -17.45
C LEU A 100 14.17 2.90 -17.14
N ILE A 101 14.13 3.99 -17.91
CA ILE A 101 15.03 5.14 -17.69
C ILE A 101 14.47 6.20 -16.72
N GLY A 102 13.27 5.98 -16.15
CA GLY A 102 12.63 6.88 -15.19
C GLY A 102 11.99 8.13 -15.82
N ASP A 103 11.66 8.10 -17.10
CA ASP A 103 10.91 9.18 -17.78
C ASP A 103 9.40 9.10 -17.51
N ILE A 104 8.90 7.92 -17.14
CA ILE A 104 7.51 7.68 -16.72
C ILE A 104 7.50 6.78 -15.48
N GLU A 105 6.44 6.87 -14.69
CA GLU A 105 6.26 6.11 -13.47
C GLU A 105 5.51 4.80 -13.71
N CYS A 106 4.52 4.81 -14.62
CA CYS A 106 3.83 3.61 -15.06
C CYS A 106 4.70 2.79 -16.04
N LYS A 107 4.45 1.48 -16.14
CA LYS A 107 5.21 0.59 -17.03
C LYS A 107 5.10 0.95 -18.51
N THR A 108 4.02 1.61 -18.93
CA THR A 108 3.80 2.01 -20.33
C THR A 108 3.31 3.44 -20.44
N TYR A 109 3.60 4.12 -21.54
CA TYR A 109 3.08 5.47 -21.81
C TYR A 109 1.56 5.52 -21.84
N LYS A 110 0.91 4.46 -22.34
CA LYS A 110 -0.55 4.37 -22.33
C LYS A 110 -1.13 4.30 -20.91
N ALA A 111 -0.46 3.57 -20.02
CA ALA A 111 -0.84 3.52 -18.61
C ALA A 111 -0.56 4.86 -17.92
N GLN A 112 0.57 5.51 -18.24
CA GLN A 112 0.91 6.85 -17.74
C GLN A 112 -0.15 7.88 -18.15
N ASP A 113 -0.50 7.96 -19.44
CA ASP A 113 -1.52 8.89 -19.95
C ASP A 113 -2.88 8.65 -19.26
N ALA A 114 -3.26 7.38 -19.07
CA ALA A 114 -4.51 7.03 -18.40
C ALA A 114 -4.46 7.38 -16.90
N HIS A 115 -3.34 7.16 -16.22
CA HIS A 115 -3.14 7.53 -14.83
C HIS A 115 -3.24 9.05 -14.65
N GLU A 116 -2.53 9.83 -15.46
CA GLU A 116 -2.55 11.30 -15.42
C GLU A 116 -3.93 11.87 -15.74
N TYR A 117 -4.66 11.25 -16.69
CA TYR A 117 -5.98 11.70 -17.09
C TYR A 117 -7.07 11.36 -16.05
N THR A 118 -6.97 10.23 -15.37
CA THR A 118 -8.04 9.72 -14.49
C THR A 118 -7.73 9.85 -13.00
N GLY A 119 -6.46 9.99 -12.61
CA GLY A 119 -5.99 9.89 -11.23
C GLY A 119 -5.99 8.46 -10.67
N ILE A 120 -6.34 7.44 -11.47
CA ILE A 120 -6.41 6.05 -11.03
C ILE A 120 -5.03 5.39 -11.16
N GLU A 121 -4.60 4.65 -10.15
CA GLU A 121 -3.32 3.92 -10.15
C GLU A 121 -3.22 2.90 -11.30
N GLU A 122 -2.00 2.66 -11.81
CA GLU A 122 -1.74 1.66 -12.87
C GLU A 122 -2.27 0.28 -12.50
N SER A 123 -2.12 -0.15 -11.25
CA SER A 123 -2.60 -1.44 -10.74
C SER A 123 -4.12 -1.59 -10.91
N ALA A 124 -4.88 -0.54 -10.61
CA ALA A 124 -6.33 -0.52 -10.79
C ALA A 124 -6.73 -0.43 -12.27
N LEU A 125 -5.99 0.33 -13.09
CA LEU A 125 -6.19 0.38 -14.54
C LEU A 125 -5.95 -1.00 -15.19
N GLU A 126 -4.95 -1.76 -14.71
CA GLU A 126 -4.72 -3.16 -15.12
C GLU A 126 -5.92 -4.05 -14.79
N GLU A 127 -6.53 -3.90 -13.61
CA GLU A 127 -7.75 -4.64 -13.24
C GLU A 127 -8.97 -4.24 -14.08
N VAL A 128 -9.17 -2.94 -14.32
CA VAL A 128 -10.23 -2.46 -15.23
C VAL A 128 -10.05 -3.09 -16.61
N ARG A 129 -8.83 -3.12 -17.15
CA ARG A 129 -8.54 -3.77 -18.44
C ARG A 129 -8.86 -5.26 -18.42
N LYS A 130 -8.54 -6.00 -17.35
CA LYS A 130 -8.88 -7.44 -17.23
C LYS A 130 -10.40 -7.69 -17.25
N ILE A 131 -11.20 -6.73 -16.78
CA ILE A 131 -12.67 -6.83 -16.73
C ILE A 131 -13.31 -6.37 -18.06
N THR A 132 -12.80 -5.31 -18.67
CA THR A 132 -13.42 -4.61 -19.81
C THR A 132 -12.85 -4.98 -21.19
N HIS A 133 -11.59 -5.40 -21.29
CA HIS A 133 -10.93 -5.78 -22.56
C HIS A 133 -10.99 -7.29 -22.88
N PHE A 134 -10.65 -7.64 -24.13
CA PHE A 134 -10.75 -9.00 -24.68
C PHE A 134 -9.89 -10.08 -24.00
N GLU A 135 -8.87 -9.71 -23.20
CA GLU A 135 -7.99 -10.61 -22.43
C GLU A 135 -8.69 -11.16 -21.16
N ARG A 136 -9.98 -11.47 -21.26
CA ARG A 136 -10.86 -11.81 -20.14
C ARG A 136 -10.31 -12.98 -19.33
N ARG A 137 -9.93 -12.72 -18.07
CA ARG A 137 -9.83 -13.76 -17.04
C ARG A 137 -11.20 -14.15 -16.49
N TYR A 138 -12.20 -13.28 -16.64
CA TYR A 138 -13.56 -13.45 -16.12
C TYR A 138 -14.60 -13.52 -17.25
N HIS A 139 -15.27 -14.66 -17.39
CA HIS A 139 -16.41 -14.83 -18.29
C HIS A 139 -17.70 -14.41 -17.57
N LEU A 140 -17.91 -13.10 -17.45
CA LEU A 140 -19.13 -12.55 -16.85
C LEU A 140 -20.23 -12.43 -17.92
N GLY A 141 -21.22 -13.32 -17.87
CA GLY A 141 -22.40 -13.30 -18.73
C GLY A 141 -22.16 -13.62 -20.22
N GLU A 142 -23.24 -13.92 -20.95
CA GLU A 142 -23.18 -14.36 -22.35
C GLU A 142 -23.03 -13.22 -23.37
N SER A 143 -23.29 -11.96 -23.00
CA SER A 143 -23.26 -10.85 -23.96
C SER A 143 -21.89 -10.17 -24.07
N ARG A 144 -21.24 -10.36 -25.23
CA ARG A 144 -20.08 -9.56 -25.66
C ARG A 144 -20.48 -8.08 -25.74
N GLY A 145 -19.71 -7.19 -25.10
CA GLY A 145 -19.99 -5.74 -25.03
C GLY A 145 -20.63 -5.27 -23.71
N SER A 146 -20.97 -6.20 -22.80
CA SER A 146 -21.68 -5.89 -21.55
C SER A 146 -20.80 -5.23 -20.49
N ASN A 147 -19.61 -5.76 -20.19
CA ASN A 147 -18.85 -5.31 -19.01
C ASN A 147 -18.33 -3.87 -19.10
N SER A 148 -17.76 -3.48 -20.25
CA SER A 148 -17.29 -2.11 -20.45
C SER A 148 -18.46 -1.12 -20.42
N ALA A 149 -19.61 -1.49 -20.99
CA ALA A 149 -20.82 -0.68 -20.94
C ALA A 149 -21.34 -0.57 -19.49
N MET A 150 -21.46 -1.68 -18.77
CA MET A 150 -21.92 -1.70 -17.37
C MET A 150 -21.01 -0.89 -16.46
N ILE A 151 -19.69 -1.06 -16.55
CA ILE A 151 -18.73 -0.24 -15.80
C ILE A 151 -18.88 1.24 -16.19
N SER A 152 -19.05 1.54 -17.49
CA SER A 152 -19.26 2.92 -17.93
C SER A 152 -20.54 3.53 -17.34
N GLU A 153 -21.63 2.77 -17.24
CA GLU A 153 -22.87 3.26 -16.64
C GLU A 153 -22.76 3.43 -15.12
N ILE A 154 -22.04 2.53 -14.43
CA ILE A 154 -21.73 2.71 -13.00
C ILE A 154 -20.92 3.99 -12.80
N LEU A 155 -19.86 4.21 -13.59
CA LEU A 155 -18.99 5.38 -13.48
C LEU A 155 -19.70 6.69 -13.86
N LYS A 156 -20.68 6.64 -14.76
CA LYS A 156 -21.51 7.80 -15.13
C LYS A 156 -22.66 8.05 -14.15
N SER A 157 -22.93 7.13 -13.22
CA SER A 157 -24.06 7.29 -12.31
C SER A 157 -23.88 8.55 -11.47
N PRO A 158 -24.89 9.44 -11.41
CA PRO A 158 -24.84 10.63 -10.56
C PRO A 158 -24.80 10.29 -9.07
N ILE A 159 -25.10 9.04 -8.69
CA ILE A 159 -25.10 8.56 -7.30
C ILE A 159 -23.71 8.06 -6.89
N LEU A 160 -22.81 7.77 -7.84
CA LEU A 160 -21.47 7.26 -7.53
C LEU A 160 -20.67 8.19 -6.60
N PRO A 161 -20.66 9.53 -6.77
CA PRO A 161 -19.99 10.41 -5.81
C PRO A 161 -20.53 10.28 -4.38
N GLU A 162 -21.85 10.15 -4.21
CA GLU A 162 -22.46 9.94 -2.89
C GLU A 162 -22.05 8.60 -2.29
N LEU A 163 -22.02 7.54 -3.10
CA LEU A 163 -21.52 6.23 -2.68
C LEU A 163 -20.07 6.29 -2.21
N LEU A 164 -19.20 7.01 -2.94
CA LEU A 164 -17.80 7.17 -2.56
C LEU A 164 -17.64 7.94 -1.25
N ASP A 165 -18.47 8.97 -1.00
CA ASP A 165 -18.45 9.74 0.24
C ASP A 165 -18.89 8.88 1.44
N GLU A 166 -19.94 8.05 1.28
CA GLU A 166 -20.37 7.10 2.31
C GLU A 166 -19.31 6.03 2.60
N MET A 167 -18.59 5.57 1.58
CA MET A 167 -17.44 4.66 1.76
C MET A 167 -16.29 5.36 2.49
N ALA A 168 -16.02 6.63 2.19
CA ALA A 168 -15.00 7.42 2.90
C ALA A 168 -15.39 7.67 4.36
N CYS A 169 -16.68 7.88 4.67
CA CYS A 169 -17.19 7.93 6.04
C CYS A 169 -16.79 6.68 6.83
N LEU A 170 -17.00 5.49 6.25
CA LEU A 170 -16.64 4.23 6.91
C LEU A 170 -15.14 4.12 7.22
N ILE A 171 -14.28 4.57 6.30
CA ILE A 171 -12.82 4.57 6.53
C ILE A 171 -12.47 5.50 7.70
N ARG A 172 -12.98 6.73 7.71
CA ARG A 172 -12.73 7.69 8.81
C ARG A 172 -13.21 7.19 10.17
N LEU A 173 -14.29 6.41 10.22
CA LEU A 173 -14.78 5.82 11.47
C LEU A 173 -13.81 4.74 12.01
N ASN A 174 -13.11 4.02 11.12
CA ASN A 174 -12.06 3.09 11.53
C ASN A 174 -10.81 3.85 11.99
N ASP A 175 -10.35 4.85 11.24
CA ASP A 175 -9.17 5.64 11.60
C ASP A 175 -9.31 6.28 12.99
N LYS A 176 -10.51 6.76 13.34
CA LYS A 176 -10.79 7.29 14.69
C LYS A 176 -10.60 6.28 15.81
N ARG A 177 -10.89 5.00 15.57
CA ARG A 177 -10.66 3.93 16.58
C ARG A 177 -9.17 3.70 16.80
N ASP A 178 -8.41 3.76 15.70
CA ASP A 178 -6.95 3.62 15.74
C ASP A 178 -6.30 4.84 16.43
N ASP A 179 -6.74 6.07 16.11
CA ASP A 179 -6.22 7.32 16.70
C ASP A 179 -6.35 7.38 18.23
N ILE A 180 -7.49 6.94 18.79
CA ILE A 180 -7.71 6.94 20.25
C ILE A 180 -6.73 5.98 20.94
N THR A 181 -6.45 4.85 20.29
CA THR A 181 -5.52 3.83 20.80
C THR A 181 -4.06 4.31 20.68
N GLU A 182 -3.70 4.92 19.55
CA GLU A 182 -2.35 5.43 19.30
C GLU A 182 -1.99 6.64 20.19
N ALA A 183 -2.95 7.52 20.51
CA ALA A 183 -2.70 8.69 21.36
C ALA A 183 -2.22 8.30 22.77
N VAL A 184 -2.82 7.27 23.38
CA VAL A 184 -2.43 6.77 24.70
C VAL A 184 -1.04 6.13 24.64
N VAL A 185 -0.75 5.38 23.58
CA VAL A 185 0.58 4.76 23.34
C VAL A 185 1.66 5.81 23.13
N ALA A 186 1.37 6.89 22.40
CA ALA A 186 2.33 7.97 22.12
C ALA A 186 2.73 8.75 23.38
N GLU A 187 1.80 8.98 24.32
CA GLU A 187 2.04 9.78 25.52
C GLU A 187 2.80 9.00 26.61
N TYR A 188 2.45 7.73 26.81
CA TYR A 188 2.95 6.93 27.93
C TYR A 188 3.96 5.85 27.52
N GLY A 189 4.06 5.54 26.23
CA GLY A 189 4.93 4.50 25.69
C GLY A 189 4.29 3.12 25.75
N GLU A 190 4.48 2.34 24.69
CA GLU A 190 3.82 1.04 24.46
C GLU A 190 4.01 0.05 25.62
N GLU A 191 5.21 -0.04 26.18
CA GLU A 191 5.51 -0.98 27.28
C GLU A 191 4.76 -0.63 28.57
N LEU A 192 4.67 0.66 28.91
CA LEU A 192 3.99 1.12 30.11
C LEU A 192 2.47 1.03 29.93
N VAL A 193 1.95 1.39 28.74
CA VAL A 193 0.53 1.22 28.39
C VAL A 193 0.11 -0.24 28.43
N ASN A 194 0.90 -1.16 27.88
CA ASN A 194 0.60 -2.58 27.91
C ASN A 194 0.57 -3.16 29.33
N ARG A 195 1.46 -2.70 30.21
CA ARG A 195 1.43 -3.08 31.63
C ARG A 195 0.22 -2.46 32.33
N ALA A 196 0.00 -1.16 32.18
CA ALA A 196 -1.13 -0.46 32.77
C ALA A 196 -2.47 -1.06 32.34
N PHE A 197 -2.65 -1.39 31.06
CA PHE A 197 -3.85 -2.02 30.52
C PHE A 197 -4.13 -3.38 31.15
N ARG A 198 -3.09 -4.19 31.43
CA ARG A 198 -3.24 -5.52 32.02
C ARG A 198 -3.70 -5.49 33.47
N PHE A 199 -3.29 -4.49 34.25
CA PHE A 199 -3.54 -4.40 35.69
C PHE A 199 -4.61 -3.36 36.06
N ARG A 200 -5.20 -2.67 35.07
CA ARG A 200 -6.12 -1.54 35.30
C ARG A 200 -7.35 -1.89 36.16
N ASP A 201 -7.84 -3.13 36.03
CA ASP A 201 -9.07 -3.62 36.67
C ASP A 201 -8.76 -4.21 38.07
N ASP A 202 -7.48 -4.35 38.43
CA ASP A 202 -7.02 -4.93 39.69
C ASP A 202 -6.86 -3.88 40.81
N PHE A 203 -6.83 -2.59 40.46
CA PHE A 203 -6.79 -1.50 41.42
C PHE A 203 -8.15 -1.27 42.07
N VAL A 204 -8.15 -1.08 43.39
CA VAL A 204 -9.35 -0.82 44.17
C VAL A 204 -9.31 0.58 44.77
N ALA A 205 -10.48 1.21 44.86
CA ALA A 205 -10.67 2.50 45.51
C ALA A 205 -11.50 2.30 46.79
N PRO A 206 -11.15 2.97 47.90
CA PRO A 206 -11.94 2.89 49.12
C PRO A 206 -13.26 3.63 48.94
N GLY A 207 -14.27 3.26 49.73
CA GLY A 207 -15.53 4.00 49.78
C GLY A 207 -15.35 5.45 50.25
N PRO A 208 -16.30 6.38 49.94
CA PRO A 208 -16.20 7.79 50.31
C PRO A 208 -16.06 8.05 51.82
N ASP A 209 -16.53 7.12 52.66
CA ASP A 209 -16.49 7.16 54.13
C ASP A 209 -15.82 5.90 54.72
N ALA A 210 -14.87 5.31 53.99
CA ALA A 210 -14.19 4.08 54.40
C ALA A 210 -13.49 4.22 55.77
N PRO A 211 -13.65 3.26 56.70
CA PRO A 211 -12.89 3.23 57.95
C PRO A 211 -11.40 2.99 57.69
N GLU A 212 -10.56 3.36 58.66
CA GLU A 212 -9.09 3.29 58.55
C GLU A 212 -8.56 1.87 58.24
N GLU A 213 -9.28 0.84 58.68
CA GLU A 213 -9.03 -0.57 58.36
C GLU A 213 -9.21 -0.87 56.86
N GLU A 214 -10.27 -0.34 56.24
CA GLU A 214 -10.53 -0.49 54.80
C GLU A 214 -9.51 0.28 53.96
N LEU A 215 -9.07 1.46 54.42
CA LEU A 215 -8.00 2.21 53.76
C LEU A 215 -6.69 1.42 53.72
N HIS A 216 -6.30 0.79 54.84
CA HIS A 216 -5.10 -0.03 54.90
C HIS A 216 -5.19 -1.30 54.04
N GLU A 217 -6.36 -1.93 53.97
CA GLU A 217 -6.59 -3.08 53.10
C GLU A 217 -6.48 -2.69 51.61
N VAL A 218 -7.08 -1.56 51.22
CA VAL A 218 -7.00 -1.02 49.85
C VAL A 218 -5.56 -0.65 49.47
N GLU A 219 -4.81 -0.03 50.39
CA GLU A 219 -3.38 0.25 50.19
C GLU A 219 -2.57 -1.03 49.98
N ALA A 220 -2.80 -2.06 50.79
CA ALA A 220 -2.11 -3.34 50.66
C ALA A 220 -2.42 -4.06 49.33
N ILE A 221 -3.68 -4.01 48.89
CA ILE A 221 -4.10 -4.57 47.60
C ILE A 221 -3.41 -3.82 46.46
N ASN A 222 -3.49 -2.50 46.44
CA ASN A 222 -2.89 -1.68 45.38
C ASN A 222 -1.35 -1.81 45.35
N GLU A 223 -0.71 -1.99 46.52
CA GLU A 223 0.73 -2.24 46.62
C GLU A 223 1.12 -3.56 45.94
N ALA A 224 0.36 -4.63 46.19
CA ALA A 224 0.58 -5.93 45.55
C ALA A 224 0.40 -5.88 44.02
N VAL A 225 -0.51 -5.04 43.53
CA VAL A 225 -0.70 -4.78 42.09
C VAL A 225 0.52 -4.08 41.50
N PHE A 226 1.07 -3.06 42.16
CA PHE A 226 2.32 -2.40 41.69
C PHE A 226 3.51 -3.36 41.65
N GLU A 227 3.67 -4.21 42.67
CA GLU A 227 4.71 -5.24 42.70
C GLU A 227 4.57 -6.24 41.55
N SER A 228 3.34 -6.72 41.31
CA SER A 228 3.02 -7.66 40.24
C SER A 228 3.22 -7.06 38.85
N ALA A 229 2.98 -5.76 38.70
CA ALA A 229 3.23 -5.00 37.48
C ALA A 229 4.72 -4.63 37.28
N GLY A 230 5.59 -4.92 38.26
CA GLY A 230 7.00 -4.58 38.24
C GLY A 230 7.24 -3.06 38.23
N VAL A 231 6.34 -2.29 38.86
CA VAL A 231 6.36 -0.82 38.85
C VAL A 231 7.15 -0.30 40.05
N SER A 232 8.24 0.42 39.78
CA SER A 232 9.04 1.02 40.85
C SER A 232 8.28 2.16 41.55
N PRO A 233 8.56 2.47 42.84
CA PRO A 233 7.89 3.57 43.55
C PRO A 233 7.92 4.92 42.82
N VAL A 234 8.99 5.20 42.06
CA VAL A 234 9.15 6.43 41.28
C VAL A 234 8.27 6.46 40.02
N GLU A 235 7.94 5.29 39.48
CA GLU A 235 7.13 5.13 38.26
C GLU A 235 5.62 5.10 38.57
N ARG A 236 5.22 4.79 39.81
CA ARG A 236 3.81 4.64 40.23
C ARG A 236 2.90 5.81 39.83
N PRO A 237 3.28 7.09 40.02
CA PRO A 237 2.41 8.20 39.63
C PRO A 237 2.10 8.20 38.14
N ARG A 238 3.13 7.99 37.30
CA ARG A 238 3.01 7.95 35.84
C ARG A 238 2.26 6.71 35.36
N PHE A 239 2.44 5.59 36.05
CA PHE A 239 1.69 4.36 35.81
C PHE A 239 0.19 4.55 36.10
N MET A 240 -0.16 5.21 37.21
CA MET A 240 -1.55 5.51 37.55
C MET A 240 -2.19 6.55 36.64
N GLU A 241 -1.42 7.51 36.13
CA GLU A 241 -1.87 8.43 35.07
C GLU A 241 -2.18 7.65 33.79
N ALA A 242 -1.32 6.71 33.38
CA ALA A 242 -1.58 5.85 32.24
C ALA A 242 -2.81 4.96 32.44
N VAL A 243 -2.99 4.34 33.62
CA VAL A 243 -4.20 3.56 33.94
C VAL A 243 -5.47 4.42 33.82
N LYS A 244 -5.46 5.65 34.35
CA LYS A 244 -6.58 6.59 34.23
C LYS A 244 -6.82 7.01 32.78
N ALA A 245 -5.76 7.29 32.02
CA ALA A 245 -5.85 7.65 30.61
C ALA A 245 -6.41 6.49 29.78
N ILE A 246 -6.02 5.25 30.07
CA ILE A 246 -6.54 4.03 29.45
C ILE A 246 -8.01 3.83 29.81
N ASN A 247 -8.39 3.91 31.08
CA ASN A 247 -9.80 3.73 31.48
C ASN A 247 -10.68 4.82 30.89
N LYS A 248 -10.23 6.07 30.90
CA LYS A 248 -10.93 7.16 30.22
C LYS A 248 -11.00 6.93 28.72
N ALA A 249 -9.92 6.47 28.08
CA ALA A 249 -9.93 6.14 26.67
C ALA A 249 -10.85 4.96 26.37
N ILE A 250 -11.00 3.98 27.27
CA ILE A 250 -11.93 2.86 27.16
C ILE A 250 -13.38 3.33 27.34
N ASP A 251 -13.65 4.21 28.30
CA ASP A 251 -14.98 4.78 28.53
C ASP A 251 -15.39 5.69 27.37
N ASP A 252 -14.49 6.58 26.95
CA ASP A 252 -14.65 7.42 25.76
C ASP A 252 -14.80 6.52 24.52
N CYS A 253 -14.00 5.44 24.41
CA CYS A 253 -14.17 4.43 23.37
C CYS A 253 -15.48 3.67 23.52
N TYR A 254 -16.05 3.42 24.69
CA TYR A 254 -17.28 2.63 24.83
C TYR A 254 -18.51 3.44 24.42
N ASP A 255 -18.59 4.69 24.89
CA ASP A 255 -19.65 5.62 24.49
C ASP A 255 -19.52 6.01 23.02
N GLU A 256 -18.29 6.28 22.55
CA GLU A 256 -18.01 6.55 21.15
C GLU A 256 -18.13 5.27 20.31
N GLU A 257 -17.82 4.08 20.78
CA GLU A 257 -18.01 2.80 20.05
C GLU A 257 -19.49 2.51 19.88
N ASN A 258 -20.33 2.71 20.90
CA ASN A 258 -21.78 2.62 20.74
C ASN A 258 -22.33 3.65 19.74
N ARG A 259 -21.71 4.82 19.63
CA ARG A 259 -22.03 5.82 18.61
C ARG A 259 -21.52 5.43 17.22
N LEU A 260 -20.25 5.06 17.10
CA LEU A 260 -19.56 4.61 15.90
C LEU A 260 -20.19 3.33 15.35
N VAL A 261 -20.65 2.39 16.17
CA VAL A 261 -21.37 1.17 15.73
C VAL A 261 -22.71 1.54 15.10
N ARG A 262 -23.43 2.51 15.68
CA ARG A 262 -24.67 3.03 15.09
C ARG A 262 -24.38 3.77 13.78
N ASP A 263 -23.37 4.63 13.76
CA ASP A 263 -22.96 5.42 12.60
C ASP A 263 -22.37 4.54 11.48
N GLU A 264 -21.63 3.49 11.84
CA GLU A 264 -21.11 2.45 10.94
C GLU A 264 -22.26 1.65 10.34
N SER A 265 -23.22 1.21 11.17
CA SER A 265 -24.41 0.50 10.69
C SER A 265 -25.23 1.35 9.73
N ALA A 266 -25.42 2.64 10.05
CA ALA A 266 -26.10 3.59 9.18
C ALA A 266 -25.34 3.83 7.87
N SER A 267 -24.02 4.04 7.94
CA SER A 267 -23.16 4.25 6.77
C SER A 267 -23.12 3.01 5.87
N ARG A 268 -23.00 1.80 6.44
CA ARG A 268 -23.09 0.52 5.70
C ARG A 268 -24.44 0.36 5.00
N TYR A 269 -25.53 0.69 5.69
CA TYR A 269 -26.86 0.72 5.09
C TYR A 269 -26.92 1.71 3.92
N MET A 270 -26.37 2.91 4.08
CA MET A 270 -26.33 3.92 3.02
C MET A 270 -25.49 3.46 1.83
N VAL A 271 -24.31 2.87 2.04
CA VAL A 271 -23.50 2.27 0.96
C VAL A 271 -24.32 1.24 0.17
N GLN A 272 -24.97 0.30 0.87
CA GLN A 272 -25.81 -0.72 0.23
C GLN A 272 -26.97 -0.09 -0.55
N LYS A 273 -27.66 0.88 0.06
CA LYS A 273 -28.77 1.60 -0.54
C LYS A 273 -28.33 2.35 -1.80
N ARG A 274 -27.26 3.14 -1.74
CA ARG A 274 -26.73 3.91 -2.88
C ARG A 274 -26.30 2.98 -4.01
N PHE A 275 -25.63 1.88 -3.69
CA PHE A 275 -25.27 0.90 -4.70
C PHE A 275 -26.52 0.27 -5.34
N GLY A 276 -27.55 -0.06 -4.56
CA GLY A 276 -28.84 -0.51 -5.08
C GLY A 276 -29.53 0.50 -5.99
N GLU A 277 -29.49 1.78 -5.65
CA GLU A 277 -30.01 2.87 -6.49
C GLU A 277 -29.26 2.97 -7.83
N ILE A 278 -27.93 2.78 -7.83
CA ILE A 278 -27.15 2.68 -9.08
C ILE A 278 -27.63 1.49 -9.92
N VAL A 279 -27.85 0.33 -9.30
CA VAL A 279 -28.33 -0.86 -10.01
C VAL A 279 -29.71 -0.63 -10.63
N GLU A 280 -30.66 -0.03 -9.90
CA GLU A 280 -32.00 0.29 -10.44
C GLU A 280 -31.95 1.32 -11.58
N LEU A 281 -31.00 2.27 -11.57
CA LEU A 281 -30.80 3.19 -12.69
C LEU A 281 -30.32 2.47 -13.95
N ILE A 282 -29.40 1.52 -13.80
CA ILE A 282 -28.80 0.79 -14.93
C ILE A 282 -29.75 -0.29 -15.46
N ALA A 283 -30.46 -0.98 -14.56
CA ALA A 283 -31.32 -2.10 -14.87
C ALA A 283 -32.64 -2.01 -14.08
N PRO A 284 -33.53 -1.08 -14.45
CA PRO A 284 -34.77 -0.83 -13.71
C PRO A 284 -35.67 -2.06 -13.70
N SER A 285 -36.27 -2.36 -12.55
CA SER A 285 -37.25 -3.44 -12.43
C SER A 285 -38.43 -3.24 -13.39
N ARG A 286 -38.62 -4.18 -14.33
CA ARG A 286 -39.70 -4.15 -15.33
C ARG A 286 -40.99 -4.83 -14.86
N PHE A 287 -41.01 -5.37 -13.64
CA PHE A 287 -42.11 -6.22 -13.13
C PHE A 287 -43.00 -5.55 -12.08
N THR A 288 -42.82 -4.26 -11.80
CA THR A 288 -43.74 -3.48 -10.97
C THR A 288 -44.74 -2.72 -11.86
N LYS A 289 -45.87 -3.37 -12.14
CA LYS A 289 -47.14 -2.73 -12.50
C LYS A 289 -48.21 -3.19 -11.53
#